data_AF-A0A9D6EK62-F1
#
_entry.id   AF-A0A9D6EK62-F1
#
_cell.length_a   1.000
_cell.length_b   1.000
_cell.length_c   1.000
_cell.angle_alpha   90.00
_cell.angle_beta   90.00
_cell.angle_gamma   90.00
#
_symmetry.space_group_name_H-M   'P 1'
#
loop_
_entity.id
_entity.type
_entity.pdbx_description
1 polymer ?
#
loop_
_entity_poly.entity_id
_entity_poly.type
_entity_poly.pdbx_seq_one_letter_code
_entity_poly.pdbx_strand_id
1 'polypeptide(L)' 'LRRFINIYVNEEDIRFLQGKKTSLKEGDHVSIVPAIAGGR' A
#
# COMPACT_ATOMS: atom_id res chain seq x y z
N LEU A 1 -11.21 8.50 -1.57
CA LEU A 1 -9.97 7.85 -1.08
C LEU A 1 -8.84 8.84 -1.30
N ARG A 2 -8.10 9.21 -0.25
CA ARG A 2 -7.04 10.24 -0.35
C ARG A 2 -6.01 9.78 -1.40
N ARG A 3 -5.72 10.64 -2.38
CA ARG A 3 -5.04 10.29 -3.66
C ARG A 3 -3.52 10.22 -3.56
N PHE A 4 -2.98 10.20 -2.33
CA PHE A 4 -1.56 10.41 -2.05
C PHE A 4 -0.97 9.34 -1.12
N ILE A 5 -1.46 8.10 -1.17
CA ILE A 5 -0.93 7.02 -0.33
C ILE A 5 -0.81 5.76 -1.19
N ASN A 6 0.38 5.15 -1.16
CA ASN A 6 0.63 3.82 -1.67
C ASN A 6 0.61 2.83 -0.51
N ILE A 7 0.01 1.67 -0.71
CA ILE A 7 -0.13 0.63 0.31
C ILE A 7 0.49 -0.65 -0.25
N TYR A 8 1.32 -1.29 0.57
CA TYR A 8 2.00 -2.53 0.24
C TYR A 8 1.73 -3.59 1.31
N VAL A 9 1.65 -4.84 0.89
CA VAL A 9 1.61 -6.03 1.77
C VAL A 9 2.79 -6.89 1.38
N ASN A 10 3.70 -7.16 2.32
CA ASN A 10 4.95 -7.91 2.09
C ASN A 10 5.71 -7.40 0.86
N GLU A 11 5.92 -6.08 0.80
CA GLU A 11 6.62 -5.36 -0.29
C GLU A 11 5.88 -5.31 -1.64
N GLU A 12 4.73 -5.98 -1.78
CA GLU A 12 3.91 -5.95 -2.99
C GLU A 12 2.79 -4.90 -2.91
N ASP A 13 2.63 -4.07 -3.94
CA ASP A 13 1.60 -3.02 -3.96
C ASP A 13 0.21 -3.63 -4.10
N ILE A 14 -0.73 -3.24 -3.23
CA ILE A 14 -2.08 -3.82 -3.21
C ILE A 14 -2.85 -3.66 -4.52
N ARG A 15 -2.45 -2.73 -5.40
CA ARG A 15 -3.06 -2.52 -6.72
C ARG A 15 -2.84 -3.68 -7.68
N PHE A 16 -1.81 -4.49 -7.47
CA PHE A 16 -1.55 -5.73 -8.22
C PHE A 16 -2.13 -6.97 -7.53
N LEU A 17 -2.57 -6.82 -6.28
CA LEU A 17 -3.32 -7.82 -5.52
C LEU A 17 -4.83 -7.60 -5.70
N GLN A 18 -5.62 -7.67 -4.62
CA GLN A 18 -7.07 -7.47 -4.65
C GLN A 18 -7.47 -6.04 -4.21
N GLY A 19 -6.53 -5.09 -4.31
CA GLY A 19 -6.73 -3.71 -3.85
C GLY A 19 -7.11 -3.66 -2.38
N LYS A 20 -8.23 -3.00 -2.07
CA LYS A 20 -8.73 -2.90 -0.69
C LYS A 20 -9.25 -4.22 -0.11
N LYS A 21 -9.49 -5.22 -0.96
CA LYS A 21 -9.96 -6.55 -0.56
C LYS A 21 -8.82 -7.53 -0.34
N THR A 22 -7.56 -7.09 -0.46
CA THR A 22 -6.39 -7.93 -0.19
C THR A 22 -6.51 -8.50 1.23
N SER A 23 -6.64 -9.81 1.31
CA SER A 23 -6.69 -10.53 2.58
C SER A 23 -5.33 -10.43 3.26
N LEU A 24 -5.35 -10.23 4.58
CA LEU A 24 -4.15 -10.28 5.42
C LEU A 24 -4.18 -11.55 6.25
N LYS A 25 -3.00 -12.10 6.51
CA LYS A 25 -2.79 -13.16 7.50
C LYS A 25 -1.92 -12.64 8.64
N GLU A 26 -1.92 -13.37 9.74
CA GLU A 26 -0.99 -13.12 10.84
C GLU A 26 0.45 -13.17 10.33
N GLY A 27 1.25 -12.19 10.75
CA GLY A 27 2.64 -12.03 10.31
C GLY A 27 2.84 -11.27 9.01
N ASP A 28 1.78 -10.84 8.30
CA ASP A 28 1.95 -9.97 7.14
C ASP A 28 2.40 -8.55 7.55
N HIS A 29 3.32 -7.98 6.77
CA HIS A 29 3.78 -6.61 6.96
C HIS A 29 3.08 -5.65 6.00
N VAL A 30 2.42 -4.65 6.57
CA VAL A 30 1.73 -3.60 5.80
C VAL A 30 2.52 -2.30 5.85
N SER A 31 2.91 -1.80 4.68
CA SER A 31 3.61 -0.51 4.53
C SER A 31 2.66 0.53 3.94
N ILE A 32 2.60 1.69 4.59
CA ILE A 32 1.79 2.83 4.16
C ILE A 32 2.75 3.96 3.82
N VAL A 33 2.91 4.22 2.52
CA VAL A 33 3.88 5.20 2.02
C VAL A 33 3.13 6.40 1.48
N PRO A 34 3.30 7.61 2.03
CA PRO A 34 2.74 8.80 1.44
C PRO A 34 3.39 9.03 0.06
N ALA A 35 2.56 9.33 -0.95
CA ALA A 35 3.05 9.73 -2.25
C ALA A 35 3.62 11.15 -2.12
N ILE A 36 4.93 11.25 -1.93
CA ILE A 36 5.65 12.51 -1.97
C ILE A 36 5.83 12.83 -3.46
N ALA A 37 5.06 13.78 -3.97
CA ALA A 37 5.48 14.49 -5.17
C ALA A 37 6.73 15.27 -4.77
N GLY A 38 7.89 14.90 -5.32
CA GLY A 38 9.17 15.52 -4.99
C GLY A 38 9.07 17.04 -4.97
N GLY A 39 9.18 17.61 -3.78
CA GLY A 39 9.16 19.04 -3.56
C GLY A 39 10.58 19.58 -3.59
N ARG A 40 11.01 19.99 -4.80
CA ARG A 40 12.24 20.69 -5.18
C ARG A 40 13.55 19.90 -5.20
#